data_AF-A0AAE9CZQ6-F1
#
_entry.id   AF-A0AAE9CZQ6-F1
#
_cell.length_a   1.000
_cell.length_b   1.000
_cell.length_c   1.000
_cell.angle_alpha   90.00
_cell.angle_beta   90.00
_cell.angle_gamma   90.00
#
_symmetry.space_group_name_H-M   'P 1'
#
loop_
_entity.id
_entity.type
_entity.pdbx_description
1 polymer ?
#
loop_
_entity_poly.entity_id
_entity_poly.type
_entity_poly.pdbx_seq_one_letter_code
_entity_poly.pdbx_strand_id
1 'polypeptide(L)'
;MQKYCEICKLPAHGSHFGAVTCRACAAFFRRAILAKRIRKSCKLNNNCSDFRGIKIPPCKSCRMRKCVQAGMSSNNLQIQKLENNIPQTFEIWMIRNSMSPGWPVAPMSNFDACYSEKT
;
A
#
# COMPACT_ATOMS: atom_id res chain seq x y z
N MET A 1 -18.94 18.64 -0.36
CA MET A 1 -18.09 18.00 0.67
C MET A 1 -16.71 17.74 0.08
N GLN A 2 -15.65 18.24 0.72
CA GLN A 2 -14.27 17.96 0.30
C GLN A 2 -13.85 16.59 0.83
N LYS A 3 -13.31 15.72 -0.04
CA LYS A 3 -12.74 14.43 0.36
C LYS A 3 -11.24 14.59 0.67
N TYR A 4 -10.75 13.87 1.66
CA TYR A 4 -9.33 13.88 2.05
C TYR A 4 -8.65 12.57 1.66
N CYS A 5 -7.37 12.65 1.32
CA CYS A 5 -6.55 11.51 0.94
C CYS A 5 -6.36 10.58 2.14
N GLU A 6 -6.72 9.31 2.02
CA GLU A 6 -6.64 8.37 3.14
C GLU A 6 -5.22 8.15 3.66
N ILE A 7 -4.21 8.38 2.81
CA ILE A 7 -2.78 8.11 3.07
C ILE A 7 -2.10 9.28 3.76
N CYS A 8 -2.27 10.50 3.23
CA CYS A 8 -1.54 11.70 3.68
C CYS A 8 -2.43 12.83 4.19
N LYS A 9 -3.76 12.64 4.21
CA LYS A 9 -4.77 13.58 4.73
C LYS A 9 -4.78 14.96 4.06
N LEU A 10 -4.07 15.14 2.93
CA LEU A 10 -4.20 16.28 2.03
C LEU A 10 -5.49 16.17 1.18
N PRO A 11 -5.96 17.26 0.54
CA PRO A 11 -7.12 17.19 -0.35
C PRO A 11 -7.03 16.07 -1.40
N ALA A 12 -8.03 15.19 -1.43
CA ALA A 12 -8.14 14.13 -2.41
C ALA A 12 -8.73 14.66 -3.72
N HIS A 13 -8.39 13.99 -4.81
CA HIS A 13 -8.85 14.37 -6.15
C HIS A 13 -9.73 13.28 -6.80
N GLY A 14 -10.00 12.19 -6.08
CA GLY A 14 -10.79 11.06 -6.58
C GLY A 14 -10.34 9.72 -5.97
N SER A 15 -10.87 8.63 -6.53
CA SER A 15 -10.43 7.28 -6.23
C SER A 15 -9.33 6.86 -7.21
N HIS A 16 -8.24 6.29 -6.70
CA HIS A 16 -7.14 5.75 -7.50
C HIS A 16 -6.72 4.40 -6.93
N PHE A 17 -6.62 3.38 -7.79
CA PHE A 17 -6.22 2.01 -7.44
C PHE A 17 -7.09 1.35 -6.35
N GLY A 18 -8.32 1.83 -6.14
CA GLY A 18 -9.26 1.30 -5.14
C GLY A 18 -9.45 2.15 -3.88
N ALA A 19 -8.72 3.27 -3.72
CA ALA A 19 -8.80 4.11 -2.51
C ALA A 19 -8.94 5.61 -2.83
N VAL A 20 -9.57 6.39 -1.93
CA VAL A 20 -9.68 7.85 -2.07
C VAL A 20 -8.34 8.51 -1.76
N THR A 21 -7.67 9.04 -2.78
CA THR A 21 -6.30 9.55 -2.64
C THR A 21 -6.05 10.87 -3.36
N CYS A 22 -4.95 11.52 -3.02
CA CYS A 22 -4.41 12.64 -3.80
C CYS A 22 -3.55 12.13 -4.96
N ARG A 23 -3.38 12.95 -6.00
CA ARG A 23 -2.57 12.65 -7.19
C ARG A 23 -1.13 12.23 -6.83
N ALA A 24 -0.55 12.84 -5.80
CA ALA A 24 0.80 12.51 -5.34
C ALA A 24 0.91 11.10 -4.76
N CYS A 25 -0.10 10.64 -4.02
CA CYS A 25 -0.14 9.27 -3.48
C CYS A 25 -0.42 8.24 -4.56
N ALA A 26 -1.30 8.55 -5.51
CA ALA A 26 -1.53 7.73 -6.70
C ALA A 26 -0.25 7.53 -7.52
N ALA A 27 0.46 8.61 -7.84
CA ALA A 27 1.72 8.55 -8.58
C ALA A 27 2.86 7.87 -7.79
N PHE A 28 2.85 7.99 -6.45
CA PHE A 28 3.76 7.25 -5.59
C PHE A 28 3.49 5.75 -5.69
N PHE A 29 2.24 5.31 -5.50
CA PHE A 29 1.85 3.90 -5.53
C PHE A 29 2.22 3.24 -6.87
N ARG A 30 1.88 3.88 -7.99
CA ARG A 30 2.24 3.41 -9.34
C ARG A 30 3.76 3.21 -9.53
N ARG A 31 4.56 4.23 -9.19
CA ARG A 31 6.04 4.10 -9.29
C ARG A 31 6.59 3.02 -8.39
N ALA A 32 5.89 2.77 -7.30
CA ALA A 32 6.33 1.89 -6.28
C ALA A 32 6.02 0.41 -6.63
N ILE A 33 4.85 0.09 -7.16
CA ILE A 33 4.57 -1.27 -7.66
C ILE A 33 5.48 -1.63 -8.85
N LEU A 34 5.83 -0.67 -9.71
CA LEU A 34 6.69 -0.88 -10.89
C LEU A 34 8.21 -0.87 -10.58
N ALA A 35 8.61 -0.68 -9.32
CA ALA A 35 10.01 -0.56 -8.97
C ALA A 35 10.71 -1.91 -9.00
N LYS A 36 11.69 -2.09 -9.90
CA LYS A 36 12.53 -3.32 -10.02
C LYS A 36 13.46 -3.59 -8.83
N ARG A 37 13.50 -2.70 -7.82
CA ARG A 37 14.31 -2.87 -6.61
C ARG A 37 13.40 -3.11 -5.42
N ILE A 38 13.77 -4.10 -4.59
CA ILE A 38 13.10 -4.37 -3.32
C ILE A 38 13.17 -3.12 -2.45
N ARG A 39 12.03 -2.72 -1.88
CA ARG A 39 12.01 -1.60 -0.94
C ARG A 39 12.75 -1.94 0.34
N LYS A 40 13.55 -0.99 0.80
CA LYS A 40 14.13 -1.05 2.14
C LYS A 40 13.02 -1.00 3.19
N SER A 41 13.19 -1.80 4.25
CA SER A 41 12.32 -1.80 5.42
C SER A 41 12.33 -0.44 6.12
N CYS A 42 11.27 -0.15 6.87
CA CYS A 42 11.23 1.03 7.72
C CYS A 42 12.35 0.97 8.78
N LYS A 43 13.08 2.07 8.99
CA LYS A 43 14.09 2.19 10.06
C LYS A 43 13.48 2.34 11.45
N LEU A 44 12.20 2.73 11.54
CA LEU A 44 11.46 2.99 12.78
C LEU A 44 10.43 1.89 13.05
N ASN A 45 10.75 0.64 12.72
CA ASN A 45 9.88 -0.53 12.92
C ASN A 45 8.41 -0.30 12.52
N ASN A 46 8.20 0.22 11.30
CA ASN A 46 6.88 0.54 10.76
C ASN A 46 6.04 1.57 11.56
N ASN A 47 6.59 2.22 12.59
CA ASN A 47 5.89 3.16 13.46
C ASN A 47 6.09 4.63 13.06
N CYS A 48 6.09 4.94 11.76
CA CYS A 48 6.04 6.35 11.31
C CYS A 48 4.60 6.91 11.41
N SER A 49 3.86 6.54 12.46
CA SER A 49 2.39 6.60 12.54
C SER A 49 1.87 8.01 12.76
N ASP A 50 2.50 8.78 13.65
CA ASP A 50 2.02 10.09 14.06
C ASP A 50 2.88 11.21 13.48
N PHE A 51 2.47 11.68 12.30
CA PHE A 51 2.86 13.01 11.82
C PHE A 51 1.76 14.03 12.15
N ARG A 52 1.22 14.00 13.38
CA ARG A 52 0.47 15.16 13.87
C ARG A 52 1.49 16.25 14.22
N GLY A 53 1.69 17.18 13.30
CA GLY A 53 2.47 18.40 13.54
C GLY A 53 3.89 18.45 12.93
N ILE A 54 4.47 17.33 12.48
CA ILE A 54 5.80 17.33 11.85
C ILE A 54 5.67 17.20 10.32
N LYS A 55 6.20 18.18 9.59
CA LYS A 55 6.24 18.29 8.11
C LYS A 55 7.10 17.22 7.40
N ILE A 56 7.37 16.08 8.02
CA ILE A 56 8.21 15.03 7.44
C ILE A 56 7.30 14.00 6.77
N PRO A 57 7.46 13.72 5.46
CA PRO A 57 6.67 12.69 4.80
C PRO A 57 6.98 11.33 5.41
N PRO A 58 5.98 10.44 5.60
CA PRO A 58 6.23 9.07 6.03
C PRO A 58 7.27 8.42 5.12
N CYS A 59 8.16 7.62 5.71
CA CYS A 59 9.19 6.91 4.94
C CYS A 59 8.52 6.08 3.83
N LYS A 60 9.25 5.80 2.74
CA LYS A 60 8.69 5.11 1.57
C LYS A 60 8.02 3.78 1.94
N SER A 61 8.55 3.05 2.94
CA SER A 61 7.95 1.80 3.44
C SER A 61 6.60 2.04 4.12
N CYS A 62 6.53 2.94 5.10
CA CYS A 62 5.29 3.26 5.81
C CYS A 62 4.23 3.90 4.92
N ARG A 63 4.64 4.73 3.95
CA ARG A 63 3.72 5.29 2.95
C ARG A 63 3.11 4.20 2.09
N MET A 64 3.91 3.23 1.64
CA MET A 64 3.40 2.08 0.89
C MET A 64 2.48 1.20 1.74
N ARG A 65 2.84 0.94 3.00
CA ARG A 65 1.96 0.21 3.93
C ARG A 65 0.59 0.88 4.07
N LYS A 66 0.55 2.21 4.22
CA LYS A 66 -0.71 2.99 4.26
C LYS A 66 -1.50 2.89 2.94
N CYS A 67 -0.82 2.84 1.79
CA CYS A 67 -1.50 2.62 0.50
C CYS A 67 -2.22 1.28 0.48
N VAL A 68 -1.54 0.19 0.84
CA VAL A 68 -2.13 -1.16 0.85
C VAL A 68 -3.23 -1.26 1.90
N GLN A 69 -3.04 -0.69 3.10
CA GLN A 69 -4.07 -0.60 4.15
C GLN A 69 -5.34 0.10 3.70
N ALA A 70 -5.23 1.13 2.88
CA ALA A 70 -6.37 1.85 2.33
C ALA A 70 -7.04 1.09 1.16
N GLY A 71 -6.58 -0.12 0.82
CA GLY A 71 -7.13 -0.92 -0.29
C GLY A 71 -6.55 -0.58 -1.66
N MET A 72 -5.41 0.13 -1.74
CA MET A 72 -4.74 0.32 -3.03
C MET A 72 -4.13 -1.00 -3.50
N SER A 73 -4.57 -1.48 -4.67
CA SER A 73 -4.12 -2.74 -5.27
C SER A 73 -3.67 -2.55 -6.72
N SER A 74 -2.70 -3.36 -7.15
CA SER A 74 -2.36 -3.50 -8.57
C SER A 74 -3.50 -4.10 -9.38
N ASN A 75 -4.38 -4.90 -8.78
CA ASN A 75 -5.49 -5.52 -9.51
C ASN A 75 -6.55 -4.49 -9.92
N ASN A 76 -6.55 -3.31 -9.28
CA ASN A 76 -7.42 -2.18 -9.63
C ASN A 76 -6.78 -1.27 -10.71
N LEU A 77 -5.75 -1.74 -11.41
CA LEU A 77 -5.18 -1.08 -12.57
C LEU A 77 -6.14 -1.24 -13.76
N GLN A 78 -7.00 -0.25 -14.00
CA GLN A 78 -7.79 -0.16 -15.25
C GLN A 78 -6.91 0.03 -16.51
N ILE A 79 -5.58 0.05 -16.39
CA ILE A 79 -4.64 0.20 -17.50
C ILE A 79 -4.00 -1.16 -17.78
N GLN A 80 -4.59 -1.91 -18.71
CA GLN A 80 -4.10 -3.20 -19.25
C GLN A 80 -2.60 -3.19 -19.62
N LYS A 81 -2.01 -2.02 -19.89
CA LYS A 81 -0.58 -1.89 -20.26
C LYS A 81 0.40 -2.07 -19.08
N LEU A 82 -0.06 -2.03 -17.83
CA LEU A 82 0.82 -2.09 -16.65
C LEU A 82 0.87 -3.47 -15.97
N GLU A 83 -0.15 -4.31 -16.11
CA GLU A 83 -0.19 -5.65 -15.52
C GLU A 83 0.99 -6.51 -15.98
N ASN A 84 1.33 -6.46 -17.27
CA ASN A 84 2.45 -7.20 -17.86
C ASN A 84 3.85 -6.72 -17.42
N ASN A 85 3.94 -5.66 -16.61
CA ASN A 85 5.20 -5.03 -16.21
C ASN A 85 5.37 -4.89 -14.69
N ILE A 86 4.55 -5.58 -13.87
CA ILE A 86 4.72 -5.56 -12.41
C ILE A 86 5.87 -6.50 -12.05
N PRO A 87 7.01 -5.99 -11.53
CA PRO A 87 8.11 -6.84 -11.11
C PRO A 87 7.78 -7.62 -9.83
N GLN A 88 8.30 -8.85 -9.72
CA GLN A 88 8.20 -9.70 -8.53
C GLN A 88 8.70 -9.03 -7.23
N THR A 89 9.47 -7.95 -7.34
CA THR A 89 9.95 -7.18 -6.20
C THR A 89 8.84 -6.57 -5.35
N PHE A 90 7.66 -6.29 -5.92
CA PHE A 90 6.51 -5.86 -5.14
C PHE A 90 5.94 -7.01 -4.31
N GLU A 91 5.73 -8.18 -4.92
CA GLU A 91 5.26 -9.40 -4.24
C GLU A 91 6.21 -9.83 -3.13
N ILE A 92 7.52 -9.86 -3.41
CA ILE A 92 8.55 -10.16 -2.40
C ILE A 92 8.47 -9.17 -1.23
N TRP A 93 8.23 -7.89 -1.50
CA TRP A 93 8.05 -6.91 -0.43
C TRP A 93 6.77 -7.17 0.35
N MET A 94 5.66 -7.55 -0.29
CA MET A 94 4.41 -7.92 0.39
C MET A 94 4.62 -9.12 1.32
N ILE A 95 5.26 -10.19 0.83
CA ILE A 95 5.54 -11.42 1.61
C ILE A 95 6.43 -11.13 2.82
N ARG A 96 7.51 -10.36 2.67
CA ARG A 96 8.44 -10.03 3.77
C ARG A 96 7.79 -9.27 4.93
N ASN A 97 6.60 -8.75 4.69
CA ASN A 97 5.92 -7.82 5.54
C ASN A 97 4.60 -8.38 6.08
N SER A 98 4.08 -9.47 5.53
CA SER A 98 2.83 -10.12 5.94
C SER A 98 2.75 -10.50 7.42
N MET A 99 3.89 -10.56 8.13
CA MET A 99 3.97 -10.87 9.56
C MET A 99 4.04 -9.63 10.48
N SER A 100 4.00 -8.39 9.96
CA SER A 100 4.12 -7.21 10.85
C SER A 100 2.77 -6.74 11.40
N PRO A 101 2.72 -6.29 12.67
CA PRO A 101 1.48 -5.80 13.29
C PRO A 101 0.80 -4.70 12.47
N GLY A 102 -0.49 -4.89 12.19
CA GLY A 102 -1.32 -3.93 11.47
C GLY A 102 -1.21 -3.98 9.95
N TRP A 103 -0.49 -4.92 9.32
CA TRP A 103 -0.63 -5.13 7.87
C TRP A 103 -1.99 -5.72 7.54
N PRO A 104 -2.70 -5.25 6.48
CA PRO A 104 -3.85 -5.96 5.97
C PRO A 104 -3.38 -7.34 5.53
N VAL A 105 -3.98 -8.38 6.10
CA VAL A 105 -3.99 -9.69 5.47
C VAL A 105 -4.56 -9.51 4.06
N ALA A 106 -3.90 -10.09 3.05
CA ALA A 106 -4.31 -9.92 1.66
C ALA A 106 -5.81 -10.24 1.50
N PRO A 107 -6.57 -9.50 0.65
CA PRO A 107 -7.94 -9.87 0.38
C PRO A 107 -7.94 -11.28 -0.20
N MET A 108 -8.60 -12.17 0.54
CA MET A 108 -8.71 -13.59 0.30
C MET A 108 -9.60 -13.81 -0.93
N SER A 109 -9.06 -13.64 -2.13
CA SER A 109 -9.75 -14.11 -3.34
C SER A 109 -9.53 -15.63 -3.43
N ASN A 110 -10.44 -16.40 -2.83
CA ASN A 110 -10.52 -17.87 -2.85
C ASN A 110 -9.39 -18.65 -2.13
N PHE A 111 -9.42 -18.72 -0.79
CA PHE A 111 -8.54 -19.62 -0.02
C PHE A 111 -9.20 -20.17 1.25
N ASP A 112 -10.28 -20.95 1.10
CA ASP A 112 -11.00 -21.64 2.18
C ASP A 112 -10.24 -22.84 2.80
N ALA A 113 -8.92 -22.83 2.97
CA ALA A 113 -8.20 -24.09 3.28
C ALA A 113 -7.05 -24.07 4.30
N CYS A 114 -6.88 -23.03 5.13
CA CYS A 114 -5.81 -23.08 6.16
C CYS A 114 -6.20 -22.50 7.52
N TYR A 115 -7.50 -22.40 7.83
CA TYR A 115 -7.97 -22.18 9.19
C TYR A 115 -9.06 -23.20 9.54
N SER A 116 -8.71 -24.48 9.38
CA SER A 116 -9.29 -25.52 10.22
C SER A 116 -8.28 -25.78 11.34
N GLU A 117 -8.81 -25.76 12.56
CA GLU A 117 -8.22 -26.29 13.79
C GLU A 117 -7.01 -25.56 14.37
N LYS A 118 -7.28 -24.79 15.42
CA LYS A 118 -6.53 -24.88 16.68
C LYS A 118 -7.40 -24.42 17.84
N THR A 119 -8.00 -25.44 18.46
CA THR A 119 -8.61 -25.55 19.80
C THR A 119 -9.75 -24.61 20.16
#